data_AF-A0A537GPK4-F1
#
_entry.id   AF-A0A537GPK4-F1
#
_cell.length_a   1.000
_cell.length_b   1.000
_cell.length_c   1.000
_cell.angle_alpha   90.00
_cell.angle_beta   90.00
_cell.angle_gamma   90.00
#
_symmetry.space_group_name_H-M   'P 1'
#
loop_
_entity.id
_entity.type
_entity.pdbx_description
1 polymer ?
#
loop_
_entity_poly.entity_id
_entity_poly.type
_entity_poly.pdbx_seq_one_letter_code
_entity_poly.pdbx_strand_id
1 'polypeptide(L)' 'MVIMGPSGSGKTTLLNIIGTLDKPSTGRALVDGEDITIMNDGQLTKLRRHKIGFVFQFHNLIPVLTALENV' A
#
# COMPACT_ATOMS: atom_id res chain seq x y z
N MET A 1 -10.51 8.13 -7.22
CA MET A 1 -9.47 8.15 -8.27
C MET A 1 -9.44 6.78 -8.92
N VAL A 2 -9.18 6.69 -10.22
CA VAL A 2 -9.06 5.41 -10.95
C VAL A 2 -7.78 5.43 -11.78
N ILE A 3 -7.01 4.34 -11.76
CA ILE A 3 -5.78 4.17 -12.55
C ILE A 3 -6.01 3.02 -13.54
N MET A 4 -5.97 3.31 -14.85
CA MET A 4 -6.18 2.34 -15.92
C MET A 4 -5.00 2.31 -16.89
N GLY A 5 -4.75 1.16 -17.52
CA GLY A 5 -3.66 0.99 -18.48
C GLY A 5 -3.36 -0.49 -18.78
N PRO A 6 -2.65 -0.80 -19.88
CA PRO A 6 -2.34 -2.17 -20.30
C PRO A 6 -1.47 -2.93 -19.29
N SER A 7 -1.40 -4.26 -19.39
CA SER A 7 -0.46 -5.04 -18.58
C SER A 7 0.97 -4.52 -18.75
N GLY A 8 1.74 -4.48 -17.67
CA GLY A 8 3.12 -3.94 -17.68
C GLY A 8 3.24 -2.42 -17.62
N SER A 9 2.15 -1.65 -17.63
CA SER A 9 2.20 -0.18 -17.57
C SER A 9 2.61 0.42 -16.21
N GLY A 10 3.10 -0.40 -15.26
CA GLY A 10 3.56 0.06 -13.95
C GLY A 10 2.49 0.37 -12.90
N LYS A 11 1.20 0.06 -13.16
CA LYS A 11 0.10 0.37 -12.20
C LYS A 11 0.30 -0.27 -10.84
N THR A 12 0.67 -1.56 -10.81
CA THR A 12 0.92 -2.30 -9.57
C THR A 12 2.10 -1.70 -8.82
N THR A 13 3.18 -1.35 -9.52
CA THR A 13 4.34 -0.68 -8.93
C THR A 13 3.94 0.67 -8.31
N LEU A 14 3.14 1.48 -9.01
CA LEU A 14 2.65 2.74 -8.47
C LEU A 14 1.77 2.55 -7.24
N LEU A 15 0.83 1.60 -7.27
CA LEU A 15 -0.03 1.29 -6.13
C LEU A 15 0.78 0.79 -4.93
N ASN A 16 1.82 -0.01 -5.15
CA ASN A 16 2.72 -0.45 -4.08
C ASN A 16 3.49 0.72 -3.46
N ILE A 17 3.98 1.67 -4.27
CA ILE A 17 4.66 2.86 -3.76
C ILE A 17 3.71 3.73 -2.93
N ILE A 18 2.48 3.97 -3.41
CA ILE A 18 1.44 4.70 -2.67
C ILE A 18 1.08 3.97 -1.38
N GLY A 19 0.98 2.65 -1.42
CA GLY A 19 0.75 1.79 -0.26
C GLY A 19 1.95 1.67 0.67
N THR A 20 3.10 2.26 0.33
CA THR A 20 4.37 2.14 1.05
C THR A 20 4.90 0.70 1.15
N LEU A 21 4.45 -0.18 0.26
CA LEU A 21 4.95 -1.56 0.13
C LEU A 21 6.29 -1.59 -0.62
N ASP A 22 6.48 -0.65 -1.55
CA ASP A 22 7.73 -0.44 -2.28
C ASP A 22 8.22 1.01 -2.09
N LYS A 23 9.54 1.24 -2.24
CA LYS A 23 10.13 2.58 -2.27
C LYS A 23 10.40 3.02 -3.71
N PRO A 24 10.12 4.28 -4.07
CA PRO A 24 10.50 4.79 -5.38
C PRO A 24 12.03 4.85 -5.46
N SER A 25 12.60 4.47 -6.61
CA SER A 25 14.06 4.56 -6.82
C SER A 25 14.56 6.01 -6.87
N THR A 26 13.70 6.93 -7.33
CA THR A 26 13.96 8.37 -7.36
C THR A 26 12.67 9.16 -7.13
N GLY A 27 12.79 10.43 -6.75
CA GLY A 27 11.64 11.29 -6.45
C GLY A 27 11.18 11.16 -5.00
N ARG A 28 9.99 11.69 -4.70
CA ARG A 28 9.41 11.72 -3.35
C ARG A 28 7.94 11.36 -3.39
N ALA A 29 7.50 10.61 -2.39
CA ALA A 29 6.09 10.36 -2.11
C ALA A 29 5.73 11.02 -0.78
N LEU A 30 4.57 11.68 -0.72
CA LEU A 30 4.08 12.34 0.48
C LEU A 30 2.72 11.79 0.87
N VAL A 31 2.52 11.55 2.16
CA VAL A 31 1.23 11.18 2.76
C VAL A 31 0.93 12.17 3.87
N ASP A 32 -0.23 12.81 3.84
CA ASP A 32 -0.61 13.88 4.79
C ASP A 32 0.45 15.01 4.93
N GLY A 33 1.23 15.25 3.87
CA GLY A 33 2.32 16.24 3.86
C GLY A 33 3.66 15.74 4.41
N GLU A 34 3.73 14.51 4.93
CA GLU A 34 4.99 13.90 5.39
C GLU A 34 5.68 13.13 4.26
N ASP A 35 7.00 13.31 4.12
CA ASP A 35 7.79 12.56 3.15
C ASP A 35 8.03 11.13 3.63
N ILE A 36 7.30 10.18 3.03
CA ILE A 36 7.38 8.77 3.37
C ILE A 36 8.61 8.07 2.76
N THR A 37 9.27 8.72 1.79
CA THR A 37 10.43 8.16 1.07
C THR A 37 11.64 7.98 2.00
N ILE A 38 11.75 8.88 2.98
CA ILE A 38 12.85 8.90 3.96
C ILE A 38 12.53 8.15 5.25
N MET A 39 11.30 7.64 5.40
CA MET A 39 10.89 6.91 6.59
C MET A 39 11.58 5.54 6.65
N ASN A 40 11.89 5.11 7.88
CA ASN A 40 12.34 3.75 8.15
C ASN A 40 11.16 2.77 8.21
N ASP A 41 11.45 1.48 8.21
CA ASP A 41 10.43 0.42 8.15
C ASP A 41 9.46 0.44 9.35
N GLY A 42 9.93 0.84 10.53
CA GLY A 42 9.09 0.97 11.72
C GLY A 42 8.09 2.11 11.58
N GLN A 43 8.51 3.25 11.05
CA GLN A 43 7.63 4.39 10.75
C GLN A 43 6.62 4.03 9.67
N LEU A 44 7.07 3.40 8.58
CA LEU A 44 6.19 2.96 7.49
C LEU A 44 5.18 1.91 7.96
N THR A 45 5.58 1.01 8.86
CA THR A 45 4.66 0.02 9.45
C THR A 45 3.57 0.68 10.29
N LYS A 46 3.93 1.69 11.10
CA LYS A 46 2.94 2.47 11.86
C LYS A 46 2.00 3.24 10.92
N LEU A 47 2.55 3.86 9.87
CA LEU A 47 1.75 4.56 8.88
C LEU A 47 0.73 3.62 8.22
N ARG A 48 1.18 2.47 7.70
CA ARG A 48 0.29 1.47 7.08
C ARG A 48 -0.82 1.06 8.03
N ARG A 49 -0.49 0.72 9.27
CA ARG A 49 -1.45 0.29 10.29
C ARG A 49 -2.55 1.32 10.57
N HIS A 50 -2.24 2.61 10.52
CA HIS A 50 -3.17 3.66 10.95
C HIS A 50 -3.82 4.44 9.80
N LYS A 51 -3.24 4.41 8.60
CA LYS A 51 -3.63 5.30 7.49
C LYS A 51 -3.92 4.57 6.17
N ILE A 52 -3.54 3.30 6.02
CA ILE A 52 -3.61 2.61 4.73
C ILE A 52 -4.32 1.25 4.89
N GLY A 53 -5.43 1.08 4.15
CA GLY A 53 -6.09 -0.20 3.96
C GLY A 53 -5.82 -0.74 2.56
N PHE A 54 -5.70 -2.06 2.42
CA PHE A 54 -5.53 -2.73 1.13
C PHE A 54 -6.71 -3.66 0.86
N VAL A 55 -7.21 -3.61 -0.37
CA VAL A 55 -8.15 -4.59 -0.91
C VAL A 55 -7.60 -5.04 -2.25
N PHE A 56 -7.40 -6.35 -2.39
CA PHE A 56 -6.87 -6.96 -3.61
C PHE A 56 -7.98 -7.76 -4.31
N GLN A 57 -7.72 -8.15 -5.56
CA GLN A 57 -8.64 -9.01 -6.32
C GLN A 57 -8.84 -10.38 -5.63
N PHE A 58 -7.82 -10.88 -4.93
CA PHE A 58 -7.94 -12.03 -4.04
C PHE A 58 -8.18 -11.56 -2.61
N HIS A 59 -9.13 -12.19 -1.92
CA HIS A 59 -9.65 -11.70 -0.65
C HIS A 59 -8.69 -11.85 0.56
N ASN A 60 -7.53 -12.50 0.40
CA ASN A 60 -6.48 -12.69 1.43
C ASN A 60 -7.00 -13.05 2.84
N LEU A 61 -8.16 -13.69 2.94
CA LEU A 61 -8.77 -14.08 4.21
C LEU A 61 -8.00 -15.25 4.81
N ILE A 62 -7.86 -15.24 6.14
CA ILE A 62 -7.33 -16.36 6.89
C ILE A 62 -8.42 -17.45 6.94
N PRO A 63 -8.24 -18.62 6.28
CA PRO A 63 -9.35 -19.55 6.03
C PRO A 63 -9.97 -20.17 7.27
N VAL A 64 -9.22 -20.20 8.38
CA VAL A 64 -9.67 -20.77 9.66
C VAL A 64 -10.45 -19.80 10.53
N LEU A 65 -10.57 -18.54 10.11
CA LEU A 65 -11.27 -17.48 10.84
C LEU A 65 -12.63 -17.19 10.18
N THR A 66 -13.60 -16.79 11.00
CA THR A 66 -14.87 -16.22 10.52
C THR A 66 -14.64 -14.87 9.84
N ALA A 67 -15.66 -14.40 9.11
CA ALA A 67 -15.61 -13.07 8.50
C ALA A 67 -15.40 -11.95 9.54
N LEU A 68 -16.02 -12.08 10.72
CA LEU A 68 -15.87 -11.10 11.80
C LEU A 68 -14.45 -11.10 12.37
N GLU A 69 -13.81 -12.26 12.50
CA GLU A 69 -12.44 -12.37 13.04
C GLU A 69 -11.35 -11.90 12.07
N ASN A 70 -11.67 -11.76 10.78
CA ASN A 70 -10.75 -11.18 9.79
C ASN A 70 -10.75 -9.65 9.79
N VAL A 71 -11.66 -8.98 10.52
CA VAL A 71 -11.89 -7.52 10.50
C VAL A 71 -11.58 -6.87 11.83
#